data_AF-A0AAD7J6T9-F1
#
_entry.id   AF-A0AAD7J6T9-F1
#
_cell.length_a   1.000
_cell.length_b   1.000
_cell.length_c   1.000
_cell.angle_alpha   90.00
_cell.angle_beta   90.00
_cell.angle_gamma   90.00
#
_symmetry.space_group_name_H-M   'P 1'
#
loop_
_entity.id
_entity.type
_entity.pdbx_description
1 polymer ?
#
loop_
_entity_poly.entity_id
_entity_poly.type
_entity_poly.pdbx_seq_one_letter_code
_entity_poly.pdbx_strand_id
1 'polypeptide(L)'
;MSTTPAANYLRAATPATTALLGGQDRLDPNNDAASSRLGRQTLLQGASTVEEVISMVPDDFRGVLREPLLGVASTATKLIGCRSTLQKWLQHQAAGTFPPHVRSKAPELQLTKEFGQQDAATESNSALTKLHTEYLAGTLTASIKAKSDEAAFLERALTPQALFDELKPLIEAKADSVLALSKLPNVVRDPASGELRVNGWIDNHVLRTIAMHVLEDCVVYAFRVISITEASALRTELKFHKKKALHQQADVEMADATKPGPSIQSLVDKAVSTQLKKLKSSGKGKGKTDGKKGKTSSKKPPFKASDKAKPYVPKPARKTKVSAIKGGKPAPQKGKGKAK
;
A
#
# COMPACT_ATOMS: atom_id res chain seq x y z
N MET A 1 24.39 -3.81 18.09
CA MET A 1 23.85 -4.94 17.28
C MET A 1 23.77 -6.16 18.18
N SER A 2 22.59 -6.71 18.39
CA SER A 2 22.39 -8.13 18.74
C SER A 2 21.01 -8.53 18.22
N THR A 3 20.92 -9.72 17.63
CA THR A 3 19.79 -10.15 16.81
C THR A 3 18.64 -10.70 17.64
N THR A 4 17.40 -10.28 17.35
CA THR A 4 16.17 -10.86 17.90
C THR A 4 15.71 -12.03 17.03
N PRO A 5 15.77 -13.31 17.47
CA PRO A 5 15.28 -14.45 16.69
C PRO A 5 13.82 -14.83 16.99
N ALA A 6 13.17 -14.16 17.96
CA ALA A 6 11.89 -14.59 18.53
C ALA A 6 10.69 -14.56 17.56
N ALA A 7 10.68 -13.64 16.59
CA ALA A 7 9.50 -13.42 15.72
C ALA A 7 9.16 -14.60 14.80
N ASN A 8 10.14 -15.46 14.47
CA ASN A 8 9.92 -16.60 13.56
C ASN A 8 9.46 -17.88 14.28
N TYR A 9 9.77 -18.04 15.57
CA TYR A 9 9.39 -19.24 16.33
C TYR A 9 7.88 -19.33 16.58
N LEU A 10 7.20 -18.20 16.78
CA LEU A 10 5.73 -18.14 16.90
C LEU A 10 4.98 -18.61 15.64
N ARG A 11 5.65 -18.68 14.49
CA ARG A 11 5.09 -19.18 13.23
C ARG A 11 5.24 -20.68 13.02
N ALA A 12 6.09 -21.33 13.82
CA ALA A 12 6.34 -22.77 13.79
C ALA A 12 5.62 -23.54 14.92
N ALA A 13 4.94 -22.81 15.80
CA ALA A 13 4.04 -23.36 16.81
C ALA A 13 2.87 -24.08 16.11
N THR A 14 2.81 -25.40 16.24
CA THR A 14 1.62 -26.18 15.84
C THR A 14 0.41 -25.77 16.70
N PRO A 15 -0.84 -25.97 16.23
CA PRO A 15 -2.03 -25.59 16.99
C PRO A 15 -2.06 -26.13 18.43
N ALA A 16 -1.46 -27.31 18.66
CA ALA A 16 -1.26 -27.91 19.98
C ALA A 16 -0.40 -27.05 20.93
N THR A 17 0.64 -26.37 20.44
CA THR A 17 1.52 -25.54 21.28
C THR A 17 0.89 -24.21 21.69
N THR A 18 0.05 -23.60 20.84
CA THR A 18 -0.74 -22.42 21.22
C THR A 18 -1.80 -22.78 22.28
N ALA A 19 -2.43 -23.95 22.14
CA ALA A 19 -3.34 -24.51 23.14
C ALA A 19 -2.63 -24.91 24.45
N LEU A 20 -1.34 -25.24 24.42
CA LEU A 20 -0.55 -25.58 25.61
C LEU A 20 -0.14 -24.33 26.41
N LEU A 21 0.24 -23.24 25.73
CA LEU A 21 0.54 -21.96 26.40
C LEU A 21 -0.70 -21.29 27.02
N GLY A 22 -1.88 -21.47 26.41
CA GLY A 22 -3.16 -21.12 27.06
C GLY A 22 -3.58 -22.11 28.17
N GLY A 23 -2.91 -23.26 28.28
CA GLY A 23 -3.25 -24.32 29.23
C GLY A 23 -2.74 -24.09 30.66
N GLN A 24 -2.00 -23.01 30.91
CA GLN A 24 -1.38 -22.72 32.21
C GLN A 24 -2.29 -21.90 33.16
N ASP A 25 -3.47 -21.47 32.67
CA ASP A 25 -4.45 -20.64 33.39
C ASP A 25 -5.73 -21.42 33.81
N ARG A 26 -5.66 -22.76 33.72
CA ARG A 26 -6.74 -23.77 33.78
C ARG A 26 -7.41 -24.01 35.15
N LEU A 27 -7.41 -23.04 36.06
CA LEU A 27 -7.95 -23.22 37.43
C LEU A 27 -9.19 -22.37 37.75
N ASP A 28 -9.72 -21.63 36.78
CA ASP A 28 -10.93 -20.81 36.95
C ASP A 28 -11.90 -21.01 35.77
N PRO A 29 -13.10 -21.59 35.98
CA PRO A 29 -14.03 -21.92 34.90
C PRO A 29 -14.59 -20.69 34.16
N ASN A 30 -14.49 -19.48 34.73
CA ASN A 30 -14.81 -18.24 34.02
C ASN A 30 -13.66 -17.77 33.11
N ASN A 31 -12.43 -18.20 33.39
CA ASN A 31 -11.24 -17.84 32.60
C ASN A 31 -11.14 -18.67 31.30
N ASP A 32 -11.61 -19.93 31.32
CA ASP A 32 -11.56 -20.83 30.16
C ASP A 32 -12.29 -20.27 28.93
N ALA A 33 -13.45 -19.63 29.10
CA ALA A 33 -14.23 -19.07 27.99
C ALA A 33 -13.54 -17.84 27.35
N ALA A 34 -13.02 -16.93 28.18
CA ALA A 34 -12.27 -15.77 27.72
C ALA A 34 -10.95 -16.17 27.04
N SER A 35 -10.24 -17.14 27.62
CA SER A 35 -9.00 -17.70 27.05
C SER A 35 -9.24 -18.44 25.74
N SER A 36 -10.34 -19.20 25.63
CA SER A 36 -10.77 -19.85 24.38
C SER A 36 -11.02 -18.82 23.27
N ARG A 37 -11.81 -17.78 23.56
CA ARG A 37 -12.07 -16.68 22.62
C ARG A 37 -10.78 -15.96 22.20
N LEU A 38 -9.92 -15.62 23.16
CA LEU A 38 -8.61 -15.02 22.88
C LEU A 38 -7.74 -15.91 21.97
N GLY A 39 -7.76 -17.23 22.18
CA GLY A 39 -7.09 -18.21 21.33
C GLY A 39 -7.59 -18.16 19.89
N ARG A 40 -8.91 -18.21 19.66
CA ARG A 40 -9.51 -18.10 18.31
C ARG A 40 -9.14 -16.77 17.63
N GLN A 41 -9.29 -15.66 18.35
CA GLN A 41 -9.00 -14.32 17.83
C GLN A 41 -7.50 -14.12 17.53
N THR A 42 -6.61 -14.73 18.34
CA THR A 42 -5.16 -14.72 18.09
C THR A 42 -4.80 -15.48 16.82
N LEU A 43 -5.43 -16.64 16.57
CA LEU A 43 -5.25 -17.38 15.31
C LEU A 43 -5.71 -16.55 14.11
N LEU A 44 -6.81 -15.81 14.21
CA LEU A 44 -7.29 -14.91 13.15
C LEU A 44 -6.31 -13.78 12.82
N GLN A 45 -5.53 -13.28 13.80
CA GLN A 45 -4.45 -12.33 13.53
C GLN A 45 -3.27 -12.93 12.75
N GLY A 46 -3.19 -14.26 12.63
CA GLY A 46 -2.25 -14.95 11.77
C GLY A 46 -2.56 -14.85 10.27
N ALA A 47 -3.85 -14.70 9.90
CA ALA A 47 -4.30 -14.67 8.51
C ALA A 47 -3.68 -13.50 7.72
N SER A 48 -3.11 -13.78 6.55
CA SER A 48 -2.32 -12.85 5.75
C SER A 48 -3.01 -12.35 4.47
N THR A 49 -4.09 -13.02 4.07
CA THR A 49 -4.96 -12.65 2.94
C THR A 49 -6.44 -12.65 3.36
N VAL A 50 -7.29 -11.97 2.59
CA VAL A 50 -8.73 -11.90 2.88
C VAL A 50 -9.39 -13.28 2.72
N GLU A 51 -8.95 -14.09 1.74
CA GLU A 51 -9.45 -15.46 1.56
C GLU A 51 -9.02 -16.38 2.71
N GLU A 52 -7.85 -16.17 3.33
CA GLU A 52 -7.47 -16.86 4.57
C GLU A 52 -8.41 -16.50 5.74
N VAL A 53 -8.85 -15.25 5.88
CA VAL A 53 -9.84 -14.89 6.92
C VAL A 53 -11.17 -15.60 6.65
N ILE A 54 -11.62 -15.64 5.40
CA ILE A 54 -12.86 -16.34 4.98
C ILE A 54 -12.73 -17.85 5.21
N SER A 55 -11.56 -18.46 4.96
CA SER A 55 -11.34 -19.89 5.22
C SER A 55 -11.32 -20.23 6.71
N MET A 56 -10.95 -19.28 7.58
CA MET A 56 -11.02 -19.45 9.04
C MET A 56 -12.44 -19.32 9.63
N VAL A 57 -13.40 -18.77 8.90
CA VAL A 57 -14.82 -18.85 9.27
C VAL A 57 -15.28 -20.31 9.18
N PRO A 58 -16.02 -20.86 10.16
CA PRO A 58 -16.58 -22.21 10.10
C PRO A 58 -17.43 -22.44 8.85
N ASP A 59 -17.29 -23.62 8.25
CA ASP A 59 -17.83 -23.98 6.93
C ASP A 59 -19.31 -23.65 6.75
N ASP A 60 -20.14 -23.97 7.75
CA ASP A 60 -21.59 -23.71 7.74
C ASP A 60 -21.94 -22.23 7.56
N PHE A 61 -21.11 -21.31 8.08
CA PHE A 61 -21.33 -19.86 8.04
C PHE A 61 -20.55 -19.18 6.91
N ARG A 62 -19.46 -19.80 6.42
CA ARG A 62 -18.57 -19.25 5.40
C ARG A 62 -19.33 -18.79 4.15
N GLY A 63 -20.28 -19.59 3.66
CA GLY A 63 -21.05 -19.25 2.46
C GLY A 63 -21.86 -17.96 2.58
N VAL A 64 -22.36 -17.65 3.77
CA VAL A 64 -23.18 -16.45 4.05
C VAL A 64 -22.29 -15.24 4.37
N LEU A 65 -21.19 -15.44 5.10
CA LEU A 65 -20.29 -14.35 5.51
C LEU A 65 -19.27 -13.93 4.44
N ARG A 66 -19.07 -14.72 3.38
CA ARG A 66 -18.09 -14.44 2.32
C ARG A 66 -18.32 -13.09 1.62
N GLU A 67 -19.52 -12.86 1.11
CA GLU A 67 -19.80 -11.64 0.34
C GLU A 67 -19.78 -10.36 1.23
N PRO A 68 -20.38 -10.34 2.43
CA PRO A 68 -20.22 -9.22 3.38
C PRO A 68 -18.75 -8.90 3.70
N LEU A 69 -17.92 -9.91 3.98
CA LEU A 69 -16.49 -9.70 4.27
C LEU A 69 -15.71 -9.16 3.05
N LEU A 70 -16.08 -9.56 1.82
CA LEU A 70 -15.55 -8.94 0.59
C LEU A 70 -16.06 -7.50 0.40
N GLY A 71 -17.30 -7.22 0.81
CA GLY A 71 -17.88 -5.87 0.90
C GLY A 71 -17.07 -4.96 1.81
N VAL A 72 -16.71 -5.42 3.01
CA VAL A 72 -15.81 -4.73 3.95
C VAL A 72 -14.47 -4.41 3.29
N ALA A 73 -13.85 -5.36 2.59
CA ALA A 73 -12.59 -5.14 1.87
C ALA A 73 -12.71 -4.07 0.77
N SER A 74 -13.84 -4.04 0.05
CA SER A 74 -14.17 -3.04 -0.98
C SER A 74 -14.33 -1.65 -0.37
N THR A 75 -15.06 -1.53 0.75
CA THR A 75 -15.26 -0.27 1.47
C THR A 75 -13.95 0.27 2.06
N ALA A 76 -13.13 -0.58 2.67
CA ALA A 76 -11.79 -0.21 3.14
C ALA A 76 -10.88 0.28 1.98
N THR A 77 -10.92 -0.39 0.83
CA THR A 77 -10.17 0.03 -0.37
C THR A 77 -10.60 1.42 -0.87
N LYS A 78 -11.92 1.71 -0.91
CA LYS A 78 -12.46 3.03 -1.26
C LYS A 78 -11.99 4.10 -0.27
N LEU A 79 -12.05 3.80 1.02
CA LEU A 79 -11.63 4.70 2.10
C LEU A 79 -10.15 5.05 2.00
N ILE A 80 -9.27 4.07 1.77
CA ILE A 80 -7.83 4.30 1.56
C ILE A 80 -7.60 5.22 0.34
N GLY A 81 -8.31 4.98 -0.76
CA GLY A 81 -8.28 5.85 -1.94
C GLY A 81 -8.73 7.29 -1.64
N CYS A 82 -9.76 7.45 -0.82
CA CYS A 82 -10.25 8.77 -0.38
C CYS A 82 -9.22 9.49 0.51
N ARG A 83 -8.69 8.83 1.54
CA ARG A 83 -7.63 9.38 2.40
C ARG A 83 -6.38 9.79 1.60
N SER A 84 -5.91 8.92 0.68
CA SER A 84 -4.76 9.20 -0.19
C SER A 84 -5.02 10.36 -1.18
N THR A 85 -6.28 10.63 -1.53
CA THR A 85 -6.67 11.76 -2.39
C THR A 85 -6.74 13.06 -1.58
N LEU A 86 -7.41 13.02 -0.42
CA LEU A 86 -7.53 14.12 0.54
C LEU A 86 -6.14 14.61 0.98
N GLN A 87 -5.23 13.70 1.34
CA GLN A 87 -3.85 14.04 1.73
C GLN A 87 -3.12 14.82 0.62
N LYS A 88 -3.28 14.44 -0.66
CA LYS A 88 -2.68 15.15 -1.80
C LYS A 88 -3.29 16.54 -1.99
N TRP A 89 -4.60 16.70 -1.74
CA TRP A 89 -5.27 18.00 -1.87
C TRP A 89 -4.89 18.95 -0.72
N LEU A 90 -4.73 18.44 0.51
CA LEU A 90 -4.16 19.19 1.62
C LEU A 90 -2.70 19.61 1.36
N GLN A 91 -1.88 18.73 0.77
CA GLN A 91 -0.51 19.08 0.36
C GLN A 91 -0.50 20.20 -0.69
N HIS A 92 -1.41 20.15 -1.67
CA HIS A 92 -1.58 21.22 -2.66
C HIS A 92 -1.99 22.55 -2.00
N GLN A 93 -2.99 22.53 -1.11
CA GLN A 93 -3.46 23.70 -0.36
C GLN A 93 -2.32 24.32 0.48
N ALA A 94 -1.58 23.50 1.24
CA ALA A 94 -0.44 23.94 2.04
C ALA A 94 0.71 24.52 1.21
N ALA A 95 0.90 24.02 -0.02
CA ALA A 95 1.90 24.52 -0.96
C ALA A 95 1.43 25.73 -1.80
N GLY A 96 0.19 26.21 -1.63
CA GLY A 96 -0.38 27.27 -2.47
C GLY A 96 -0.54 26.87 -3.95
N THR A 97 -0.67 25.57 -4.24
CA THR A 97 -0.81 25.03 -5.60
C THR A 97 -2.15 24.33 -5.79
N PHE A 98 -2.53 24.09 -7.05
CA PHE A 98 -3.83 23.49 -7.37
C PHE A 98 -3.69 22.08 -7.97
N PRO A 99 -4.50 21.10 -7.52
CA PRO A 99 -4.58 19.79 -8.17
C PRO A 99 -5.01 19.87 -9.64
N PRO A 100 -4.68 18.88 -10.49
CA PRO A 100 -4.95 18.94 -11.93
C PRO A 100 -6.42 19.13 -12.34
N HIS A 101 -7.38 18.75 -11.50
CA HIS A 101 -8.82 18.88 -11.78
C HIS A 101 -9.39 20.26 -11.41
N VAL A 102 -8.72 21.02 -10.53
CA VAL A 102 -9.09 22.40 -10.19
C VAL A 102 -8.36 23.40 -11.10
N ARG A 103 -7.12 23.08 -11.49
CA ARG A 103 -6.22 23.96 -12.25
C ARG A 103 -6.77 24.29 -13.65
N SER A 104 -7.38 25.46 -13.78
CA SER A 104 -7.78 26.09 -15.05
C SER A 104 -6.90 27.31 -15.38
N LYS A 105 -6.98 27.82 -16.62
CA LYS A 105 -6.35 29.09 -17.02
C LYS A 105 -7.29 30.25 -16.63
N ALA A 106 -6.73 31.39 -16.22
CA ALA A 106 -7.51 32.60 -16.03
C ALA A 106 -8.19 33.03 -17.35
N PRO A 107 -9.42 33.58 -17.30
CA PRO A 107 -10.05 34.19 -18.47
C PRO A 107 -9.22 35.36 -19.00
N GLU A 108 -9.00 35.42 -20.31
CA GLU A 108 -8.27 36.52 -20.97
C GLU A 108 -9.27 37.47 -21.65
N LEU A 109 -9.25 38.75 -21.28
CA LEU A 109 -10.01 39.78 -21.98
C LEU A 109 -9.33 40.13 -23.30
N GLN A 110 -10.08 40.06 -24.40
CA GLN A 110 -9.66 40.59 -25.70
C GLN A 110 -9.87 42.11 -25.71
N LEU A 111 -8.93 42.83 -25.12
CA LEU A 111 -8.90 44.30 -25.15
C LEU A 111 -8.32 44.79 -26.49
N THR A 112 -8.77 45.96 -26.95
CA THR A 112 -8.18 46.60 -28.13
C THR A 112 -6.72 46.98 -27.85
N LYS A 113 -5.87 46.90 -28.88
CA LYS A 113 -4.41 47.05 -28.75
C LYS A 113 -3.98 48.36 -28.07
N GLU A 114 -4.70 49.44 -28.35
CA GLU A 114 -4.43 50.77 -27.80
C GLU A 114 -4.89 50.89 -26.34
N PHE A 115 -6.00 50.24 -25.97
CA PHE A 115 -6.47 50.21 -24.58
C PHE A 115 -5.64 49.26 -23.71
N GLY A 116 -5.20 48.12 -24.26
CA GLY A 116 -4.38 47.12 -23.56
C GLY A 116 -3.01 47.61 -23.06
N GLN A 117 -2.57 48.80 -23.48
CA GLN A 117 -1.35 49.47 -23.01
C GLN A 117 -1.62 50.51 -21.89
N GLN A 118 -2.88 50.78 -21.56
CA GLN A 118 -3.26 51.73 -20.50
C GLN A 118 -3.32 51.05 -19.13
N ASP A 119 -3.03 51.79 -18.07
CA ASP A 119 -3.04 51.27 -16.70
C ASP A 119 -4.39 50.64 -16.33
N ALA A 120 -5.52 51.25 -16.72
CA ALA A 120 -6.88 50.74 -16.50
C ALA A 120 -7.13 49.33 -17.10
N ALA A 121 -6.46 48.97 -18.20
CA ALA A 121 -6.50 47.63 -18.76
C ALA A 121 -5.70 46.62 -17.92
N THR A 122 -4.57 47.05 -17.36
CA THR A 122 -3.77 46.21 -16.45
C THR A 122 -4.51 45.98 -15.13
N GLU A 123 -5.18 47.01 -14.59
CA GLU A 123 -6.02 46.91 -13.40
C GLU A 123 -7.16 45.91 -13.61
N SER A 124 -7.88 46.02 -14.74
CA SER A 124 -8.99 45.12 -15.11
C SER A 124 -8.54 43.66 -15.22
N ASN A 125 -7.40 43.40 -15.88
CA ASN A 125 -6.82 42.06 -15.97
C ASN A 125 -6.32 41.55 -14.60
N SER A 126 -5.80 42.43 -13.74
CA SER A 126 -5.39 42.07 -12.37
C SER A 126 -6.60 41.70 -11.50
N ALA A 127 -7.74 42.39 -11.67
CA ALA A 127 -8.98 42.10 -10.96
C ALA A 127 -9.56 40.74 -11.38
N LEU A 128 -9.59 40.43 -12.67
CA LEU A 128 -9.97 39.09 -13.15
C LEU A 128 -9.02 38.00 -12.66
N THR A 129 -7.71 38.27 -12.62
CA THR A 129 -6.73 37.31 -12.10
C THR A 129 -6.97 37.03 -10.61
N LYS A 130 -7.26 38.06 -9.81
CA LYS A 130 -7.63 37.92 -8.38
C LYS A 130 -8.89 37.07 -8.21
N LEU A 131 -9.98 37.42 -8.88
CA LEU A 131 -11.25 36.68 -8.85
C LEU A 131 -11.07 35.21 -9.30
N HIS A 132 -10.22 34.95 -10.29
CA HIS A 132 -9.89 33.60 -10.72
C HIS A 132 -9.11 32.83 -9.64
N THR A 133 -8.12 33.44 -8.99
CA THR A 133 -7.40 32.80 -7.89
C THR A 133 -8.29 32.51 -6.67
N GLU A 134 -9.23 33.40 -6.35
CA GLU A 134 -10.24 33.20 -5.30
C GLU A 134 -11.17 32.03 -5.65
N TYR A 135 -11.65 31.97 -6.91
CA TYR A 135 -12.44 30.84 -7.41
C TYR A 135 -11.69 29.50 -7.30
N LEU A 136 -10.41 29.44 -7.66
CA LEU A 136 -9.59 28.23 -7.53
C LEU A 136 -9.42 27.81 -6.06
N ALA A 137 -9.16 28.77 -5.16
CA ALA A 137 -9.01 28.52 -3.73
C ALA A 137 -10.32 28.05 -3.07
N GLY A 138 -11.44 28.69 -3.41
CA GLY A 138 -12.78 28.27 -2.96
C GLY A 138 -13.15 26.87 -3.48
N THR A 139 -12.90 26.60 -4.77
CA THR A 139 -13.14 25.29 -5.38
C THR A 139 -12.31 24.18 -4.71
N LEU A 140 -11.03 24.43 -4.43
CA LEU A 140 -10.17 23.47 -3.74
C LEU A 140 -10.67 23.20 -2.30
N THR A 141 -11.04 24.25 -1.58
CA THR A 141 -11.56 24.15 -0.20
C THR A 141 -12.88 23.37 -0.14
N ALA A 142 -13.82 23.67 -1.04
CA ALA A 142 -15.08 22.92 -1.17
C ALA A 142 -14.84 21.45 -1.54
N SER A 143 -13.89 21.19 -2.46
CA SER A 143 -13.51 19.82 -2.86
C SER A 143 -12.91 19.03 -1.69
N ILE A 144 -12.02 19.65 -0.91
CA ILE A 144 -11.44 19.03 0.30
C ILE A 144 -12.54 18.67 1.29
N LYS A 145 -13.49 19.58 1.55
CA LYS A 145 -14.64 19.32 2.44
C LYS A 145 -15.50 18.15 1.93
N ALA A 146 -15.89 18.16 0.67
CA ALA A 146 -16.68 17.06 0.09
C ALA A 146 -15.96 15.70 0.23
N LYS A 147 -14.62 15.69 0.03
CA LYS A 147 -13.82 14.47 0.18
C LYS A 147 -13.61 14.05 1.64
N SER A 148 -13.58 14.98 2.59
CA SER A 148 -13.58 14.64 4.03
C SER A 148 -14.92 14.08 4.48
N ASP A 149 -16.03 14.62 3.98
CA ASP A 149 -17.37 14.14 4.31
C ASP A 149 -17.61 12.73 3.74
N GLU A 150 -17.12 12.45 2.53
CA GLU A 150 -17.08 11.11 1.92
C GLU A 150 -16.21 10.12 2.71
N ALA A 151 -15.01 10.55 3.16
CA ALA A 151 -14.15 9.72 4.00
C ALA A 151 -14.83 9.39 5.34
N ALA A 152 -15.44 10.37 6.00
CA ALA A 152 -16.18 10.18 7.25
C ALA A 152 -17.42 9.29 7.08
N PHE A 153 -18.06 9.27 5.90
CA PHE A 153 -19.14 8.33 5.58
C PHE A 153 -18.63 6.89 5.49
N LEU A 154 -17.51 6.66 4.79
CA LEU A 154 -16.89 5.34 4.69
C LEU A 154 -16.33 4.85 6.03
N GLU A 155 -15.80 5.75 6.85
CA GLU A 155 -15.33 5.44 8.22
C GLU A 155 -16.49 5.00 9.13
N ARG A 156 -17.65 5.66 9.04
CA ARG A 156 -18.87 5.24 9.77
C ARG A 156 -19.32 3.83 9.41
N ALA A 157 -19.26 3.45 8.13
CA ALA A 157 -19.61 2.10 7.66
C ALA A 157 -18.64 1.01 8.16
N LEU A 158 -17.41 1.35 8.57
CA LEU A 158 -16.42 0.42 9.12
C LEU A 158 -16.34 0.46 10.66
N THR A 159 -17.30 1.10 11.33
CA THR A 159 -17.37 1.07 12.80
C THR A 159 -17.76 -0.33 13.31
N PRO A 160 -17.27 -0.75 14.49
CA PRO A 160 -17.57 -2.09 15.03
C PRO A 160 -19.08 -2.32 15.19
N GLN A 161 -19.84 -1.28 15.53
CA GLN A 161 -21.29 -1.37 15.66
C GLN A 161 -21.98 -1.57 14.29
N ALA A 162 -21.66 -0.76 13.27
CA ALA A 162 -22.24 -0.93 11.94
C ALA A 162 -21.92 -2.32 11.34
N LEU A 163 -20.68 -2.79 11.53
CA LEU A 163 -20.26 -4.13 11.08
C LEU A 163 -20.98 -5.24 11.85
N PHE A 164 -21.22 -5.09 13.16
CA PHE A 164 -22.00 -6.04 13.94
C PHE A 164 -23.46 -6.08 13.50
N ASP A 165 -24.08 -4.92 13.32
CA ASP A 165 -25.48 -4.78 12.91
C ASP A 165 -25.72 -5.32 11.48
N GLU A 166 -24.73 -5.24 10.59
CA GLU A 166 -24.77 -5.85 9.25
C GLU A 166 -24.59 -7.38 9.28
N LEU A 167 -23.63 -7.90 10.05
CA LEU A 167 -23.26 -9.32 10.04
C LEU A 167 -24.17 -10.19 10.93
N LYS A 168 -24.62 -9.67 12.07
CA LYS A 168 -25.46 -10.39 13.05
C LYS A 168 -26.70 -11.07 12.43
N PRO A 169 -27.60 -10.38 11.70
CA PRO A 169 -28.84 -10.99 11.22
C PRO A 169 -28.57 -12.13 10.21
N LEU A 170 -27.46 -12.05 9.47
CA LEU A 170 -27.03 -13.09 8.55
C LEU A 170 -26.53 -14.35 9.29
N ILE A 171 -25.83 -14.16 10.41
CA ILE A 171 -25.36 -15.25 11.28
C ILE A 171 -26.55 -15.91 11.99
N GLU A 172 -27.46 -15.13 12.57
CA GLU A 172 -28.64 -15.65 13.28
C GLU A 172 -29.55 -16.46 12.35
N ALA A 173 -29.91 -15.91 11.18
CA ALA A 173 -30.72 -16.63 10.19
C ALA A 173 -30.05 -17.93 9.71
N LYS A 174 -28.72 -17.95 9.58
CA LYS A 174 -27.99 -19.18 9.22
C LYS A 174 -27.91 -20.17 10.39
N ALA A 175 -27.74 -19.69 11.62
CA ALA A 175 -27.71 -20.53 12.82
C ALA A 175 -29.04 -21.26 13.01
N ASP A 176 -30.18 -20.56 12.89
CA ASP A 176 -31.51 -21.16 12.99
C ASP A 176 -31.73 -22.24 11.92
N SER A 177 -31.34 -21.95 10.67
CA SER A 177 -31.39 -22.91 9.57
C SER A 177 -30.55 -24.16 9.83
N VAL A 178 -29.33 -24.01 10.34
CA VAL A 178 -28.43 -25.13 10.62
C VAL A 178 -28.92 -25.93 11.83
N LEU A 179 -29.35 -25.28 12.92
CA LEU A 179 -29.86 -25.95 14.12
C LEU A 179 -31.15 -26.75 13.85
N ALA A 180 -32.05 -26.21 13.01
CA ALA A 180 -33.26 -26.93 12.61
C ALA A 180 -32.96 -28.23 11.84
N LEU A 181 -31.91 -28.24 11.00
CA LEU A 181 -31.52 -29.37 10.16
C LEU A 181 -30.63 -30.41 10.86
N SER A 182 -29.97 -30.04 11.96
CA SER A 182 -28.86 -30.82 12.55
C SER A 182 -29.18 -31.48 13.91
N LYS A 183 -30.46 -31.69 14.20
CA LYS A 183 -30.91 -32.32 15.45
C LYS A 183 -30.30 -33.71 15.64
N LEU A 184 -29.92 -34.02 16.87
CA LEU A 184 -29.29 -35.28 17.26
C LEU A 184 -30.31 -36.23 17.90
N PRO A 185 -30.24 -37.55 17.64
CA PRO A 185 -31.14 -38.51 18.26
C PRO A 185 -30.81 -38.64 19.76
N ASN A 186 -31.83 -38.54 20.61
CA ASN A 186 -31.71 -38.78 22.04
C ASN A 186 -31.77 -40.29 22.30
N VAL A 187 -30.64 -40.96 22.47
CA VAL A 187 -30.62 -42.41 22.68
C VAL A 187 -30.72 -42.73 24.16
N VAL A 188 -31.81 -43.40 24.55
CA VAL A 188 -32.06 -43.89 25.91
C VAL A 188 -32.00 -45.42 25.90
N ARG A 189 -31.41 -46.00 26.95
CA ARG A 189 -31.38 -47.45 27.14
C ARG A 189 -32.64 -47.90 27.85
N ASP A 190 -33.37 -48.85 27.26
CA ASP A 190 -34.56 -49.43 27.86
C ASP A 190 -34.18 -50.25 29.12
N PRO A 191 -34.73 -49.93 30.31
CA PRO A 191 -34.39 -50.63 31.55
C PRO A 191 -34.73 -52.13 31.54
N ALA A 192 -35.71 -52.56 30.74
CA ALA A 192 -36.20 -53.94 30.75
C ALA A 192 -35.44 -54.85 29.76
N SER A 193 -35.19 -54.36 28.54
CA SER A 193 -34.51 -55.14 27.48
C SER A 193 -33.01 -54.87 27.36
N GLY A 194 -32.52 -53.75 27.92
CA GLY A 194 -31.14 -53.28 27.74
C GLY A 194 -30.84 -52.73 26.34
N GLU A 195 -31.82 -52.70 25.44
CA GLU A 195 -31.74 -52.20 24.07
C GLU A 195 -31.63 -50.66 24.02
N LEU A 196 -30.96 -50.13 22.99
CA LEU A 196 -30.87 -48.68 22.74
C LEU A 196 -32.06 -48.23 21.87
N ARG A 197 -32.83 -47.25 22.36
CA ARG A 197 -34.00 -46.71 21.66
C ARG A 197 -33.92 -45.18 21.54
N VAL A 198 -34.39 -44.65 20.42
CA VAL A 198 -34.41 -43.19 20.18
C VAL A 198 -35.62 -42.57 20.85
N ASN A 199 -35.39 -41.84 21.95
CA ASN A 199 -36.37 -41.10 22.72
C ASN A 199 -36.42 -39.62 22.30
N GLY A 200 -36.72 -39.39 21.02
CA GLY A 200 -36.85 -38.06 20.41
C GLY A 200 -35.54 -37.47 19.86
N TRP A 201 -35.58 -36.18 19.55
CA TRP A 201 -34.51 -35.43 18.90
C TRP A 201 -34.19 -34.15 19.70
N ILE A 202 -32.90 -33.94 20.01
CA ILE A 202 -32.39 -32.80 20.79
C ILE A 202 -31.57 -31.89 19.86
N ASP A 203 -31.55 -30.58 20.17
CA ASP A 203 -30.71 -29.62 19.45
C ASP A 203 -29.21 -29.95 19.59
N ASN A 204 -28.45 -29.71 18.51
CA ASN A 204 -27.02 -29.89 18.54
C ASN A 204 -26.33 -28.76 19.32
N HIS A 205 -26.02 -29.01 20.60
CA HIS A 205 -25.32 -28.06 21.47
C HIS A 205 -23.98 -27.58 20.89
N VAL A 206 -23.24 -28.44 20.16
CA VAL A 206 -21.94 -28.07 19.56
C VAL A 206 -22.14 -27.01 18.47
N LEU A 207 -23.12 -27.20 17.58
CA LEU A 207 -23.44 -26.21 16.53
C LEU A 207 -24.00 -24.91 17.13
N ARG A 208 -24.76 -24.98 18.23
CA ARG A 208 -25.22 -23.80 18.98
C ARG A 208 -24.04 -23.00 19.54
N THR A 209 -23.03 -23.68 20.11
CA THR A 209 -21.78 -23.05 20.56
C THR A 209 -20.96 -22.47 19.41
N ILE A 210 -20.86 -23.16 18.27
CA ILE A 210 -20.18 -22.64 17.07
C ILE A 210 -20.86 -21.37 16.56
N ALA A 211 -22.19 -21.34 16.49
CA ALA A 211 -22.95 -20.14 16.09
C ALA A 211 -22.64 -18.93 17.00
N MET A 212 -22.61 -19.14 18.32
CA MET A 212 -22.25 -18.10 19.28
C MET A 212 -20.79 -17.62 19.10
N HIS A 213 -19.84 -18.53 18.89
CA HIS A 213 -18.45 -18.14 18.60
C HIS A 213 -18.32 -17.33 17.31
N VAL A 214 -19.07 -17.68 16.25
CA VAL A 214 -19.10 -16.91 14.99
C VAL A 214 -19.68 -15.51 15.21
N LEU A 215 -20.68 -15.37 16.08
CA LEU A 215 -21.27 -14.07 16.46
C LEU A 215 -20.32 -13.23 17.34
N GLU A 216 -19.60 -13.84 18.29
CA GLU A 216 -18.58 -13.16 19.09
C GLU A 216 -17.42 -12.63 18.22
N ASP A 217 -17.00 -13.42 17.24
CA ASP A 217 -15.80 -13.13 16.43
C ASP A 217 -16.12 -12.37 15.13
N CYS A 218 -17.39 -12.04 14.84
CA CYS A 218 -17.80 -11.50 13.53
C CYS A 218 -17.12 -10.16 13.18
N VAL A 219 -17.03 -9.25 14.16
CA VAL A 219 -16.34 -7.96 14.01
C VAL A 219 -14.81 -8.16 13.90
N VAL A 220 -14.26 -9.22 14.51
CA VAL A 220 -12.84 -9.54 14.43
C VAL A 220 -12.46 -10.02 13.03
N TYR A 221 -13.32 -10.80 12.35
CA TYR A 221 -13.13 -11.12 10.93
C TYR A 221 -13.07 -9.83 10.09
N ALA A 222 -14.04 -8.93 10.27
CA ALA A 222 -14.11 -7.67 9.51
C ALA A 222 -12.90 -6.75 9.76
N PHE A 223 -12.51 -6.55 11.02
CA PHE A 223 -11.30 -5.79 11.37
C PHE A 223 -10.02 -6.42 10.83
N ARG A 224 -9.92 -7.76 10.79
CA ARG A 224 -8.76 -8.42 10.18
C ARG A 224 -8.71 -8.17 8.68
N VAL A 225 -9.85 -8.23 8.00
CA VAL A 225 -9.96 -7.88 6.57
C VAL A 225 -9.50 -6.44 6.33
N ILE A 226 -9.97 -5.47 7.12
CA ILE A 226 -9.54 -4.06 7.01
C ILE A 226 -8.02 -3.96 7.17
N SER A 227 -7.44 -4.52 8.23
CA SER A 227 -6.00 -4.51 8.49
C SER A 227 -5.17 -5.09 7.33
N ILE A 228 -5.63 -6.21 6.73
CA ILE A 228 -4.99 -6.82 5.57
C ILE A 228 -5.06 -5.89 4.33
N THR A 229 -6.19 -5.22 4.09
CA THR A 229 -6.34 -4.28 2.97
C THR A 229 -5.45 -3.04 3.12
N GLU A 230 -5.40 -2.43 4.31
CA GLU A 230 -4.51 -1.30 4.62
C GLU A 230 -3.04 -1.72 4.46
N ALA A 231 -2.63 -2.86 5.01
CA ALA A 231 -1.28 -3.39 4.83
C ALA A 231 -0.96 -3.75 3.37
N SER A 232 -1.95 -4.11 2.54
CA SER A 232 -1.77 -4.32 1.10
C SER A 232 -1.54 -3.00 0.34
N ALA A 233 -2.31 -1.96 0.67
CA ALA A 233 -2.15 -0.63 0.11
C ALA A 233 -0.77 -0.03 0.47
N LEU A 234 -0.39 -0.05 1.76
CA LEU A 234 0.91 0.43 2.22
C LEU A 234 2.07 -0.31 1.55
N ARG A 235 1.99 -1.64 1.39
CA ARG A 235 2.99 -2.43 0.63
C ARG A 235 3.08 -1.98 -0.83
N THR A 236 1.99 -1.53 -1.43
CA THR A 236 1.93 -1.08 -2.82
C THR A 236 2.49 0.33 -2.98
N GLU A 237 2.14 1.26 -2.08
CA GLU A 237 2.71 2.61 -2.05
C GLU A 237 4.23 2.56 -1.77
N LEU A 238 4.71 1.76 -0.82
CA LEU A 238 6.14 1.58 -0.56
C LEU A 238 6.90 1.01 -1.77
N LYS A 239 6.30 0.10 -2.55
CA LYS A 239 6.88 -0.40 -3.82
C LYS A 239 6.94 0.72 -4.86
N PHE A 240 5.91 1.56 -4.96
CA PHE A 240 5.89 2.70 -5.88
C PHE A 240 6.94 3.75 -5.50
N HIS A 241 7.04 4.13 -4.23
CA HIS A 241 8.05 5.08 -3.74
C HIS A 241 9.48 4.57 -3.97
N LYS A 242 9.77 3.29 -3.71
CA LYS A 242 11.08 2.69 -4.01
C LYS A 242 11.42 2.72 -5.50
N LYS A 243 10.45 2.43 -6.38
CA LYS A 243 10.63 2.54 -7.84
C LYS A 243 10.89 3.99 -8.28
N LYS A 244 10.16 4.96 -7.72
CA LYS A 244 10.36 6.40 -8.02
C LYS A 244 11.74 6.88 -7.59
N ALA A 245 12.18 6.51 -6.38
CA ALA A 245 13.51 6.85 -5.89
C ALA A 245 14.63 6.26 -6.76
N LEU A 246 14.50 4.99 -7.18
CA LEU A 246 15.46 4.34 -8.08
C LEU A 246 15.52 5.05 -9.45
N HIS A 247 14.38 5.44 -10.02
CA HIS A 247 14.36 6.22 -11.27
C HIS A 247 15.07 7.57 -11.11
N GLN A 248 14.82 8.28 -10.01
CA GLN A 248 15.48 9.57 -9.72
C GLN A 248 16.99 9.42 -9.52
N GLN A 249 17.45 8.33 -8.89
CA GLN A 249 18.88 8.02 -8.77
C GLN A 249 19.50 7.74 -10.15
N ALA A 250 18.85 6.92 -10.98
CA ALA A 250 19.32 6.64 -12.34
C ALA A 250 19.34 7.88 -13.24
N ASP A 251 18.36 8.78 -13.13
CA ASP A 251 18.34 10.05 -13.86
C ASP A 251 19.51 10.96 -13.43
N VAL A 252 19.83 11.00 -12.13
CA VAL A 252 20.97 11.78 -11.60
C VAL A 252 22.31 11.19 -12.06
N GLU A 253 22.47 9.87 -12.04
CA GLU A 253 23.68 9.19 -12.55
C GLU A 253 23.86 9.41 -14.07
N MET A 254 22.78 9.35 -14.84
CA MET A 254 22.79 9.68 -16.28
C MET A 254 23.09 11.16 -16.54
N ALA A 255 22.56 12.07 -15.71
CA ALA A 255 22.86 13.50 -15.78
C ALA A 255 24.31 13.82 -15.39
N ASP A 256 24.92 13.05 -14.49
CA ASP A 256 26.34 13.21 -14.13
C ASP A 256 27.27 12.60 -15.20
N ALA A 257 26.89 11.45 -15.77
CA ALA A 257 27.61 10.82 -16.88
C ALA A 257 27.52 11.59 -18.22
N THR A 258 26.59 12.54 -18.35
CA THR A 258 26.43 13.40 -19.53
C THR A 258 27.01 14.81 -19.35
N LYS A 259 27.52 15.15 -18.16
CA LYS A 259 28.37 16.34 -18.02
C LYS A 259 29.66 16.12 -18.80
N PRO A 260 30.16 17.10 -19.56
CA PRO A 260 31.50 17.00 -20.13
C PRO A 260 32.49 16.79 -18.99
N GLY A 261 33.21 15.66 -19.01
CA GLY A 261 34.25 15.37 -18.04
C GLY A 261 35.32 16.47 -18.03
N PRO A 262 36.12 16.58 -16.96
CA PRO A 262 37.19 17.58 -16.89
C PRO A 262 38.06 17.48 -18.15
N SER A 263 38.15 18.58 -18.90
CA SER A 263 38.97 18.64 -20.12
C SER A 263 40.35 18.05 -19.83
N ILE A 264 40.91 17.29 -20.77
CA ILE A 264 42.24 16.68 -20.64
C ILE A 264 43.27 17.76 -20.27
N GLN A 265 43.11 19.00 -20.76
CA GLN A 265 43.91 20.16 -20.34
C GLN A 265 43.80 20.44 -18.83
N SER A 266 42.60 20.46 -18.25
CA SER A 266 42.41 20.67 -16.80
C SER A 266 43.03 19.56 -15.93
N LEU A 267 43.10 18.32 -16.44
CA LEU A 267 43.80 17.21 -15.77
C LEU A 267 45.32 17.38 -15.90
N VAL A 268 45.81 17.82 -17.05
CA VAL A 268 47.23 18.16 -17.28
C VAL A 268 47.64 19.34 -16.40
N ASP A 269 46.89 20.45 -16.37
CA ASP A 269 47.18 21.62 -15.55
C ASP A 269 47.19 21.28 -14.05
N LYS A 270 46.30 20.38 -13.61
CA LYS A 270 46.28 19.90 -12.21
C LYS A 270 47.48 19.00 -11.90
N ALA A 271 47.94 18.18 -12.85
CA ALA A 271 49.16 17.38 -12.72
C ALA A 271 50.42 18.26 -12.71
N VAL A 272 50.52 19.19 -13.67
CA VAL A 272 51.64 20.14 -13.84
C VAL A 272 51.75 21.07 -12.63
N SER A 273 50.66 21.67 -12.16
CA SER A 273 50.68 22.51 -10.94
C SER A 273 51.04 21.72 -9.68
N THR A 274 50.68 20.44 -9.60
CA THR A 274 51.09 19.55 -8.50
C THR A 274 52.58 19.20 -8.58
N GLN A 275 53.13 19.00 -9.78
CA GLN A 275 54.58 18.81 -9.97
C GLN A 275 55.37 20.10 -9.69
N LEU A 276 54.92 21.27 -10.14
CA LEU A 276 55.55 22.56 -9.82
C LEU A 276 55.59 22.83 -8.31
N LYS A 277 54.54 22.47 -7.56
CA LYS A 277 54.54 22.57 -6.08
C LYS A 277 55.56 21.63 -5.42
N LYS A 278 55.79 20.44 -5.98
CA LYS A 278 56.84 19.51 -5.52
C LYS A 278 58.26 20.00 -5.87
N LEU A 279 58.44 20.64 -7.03
CA LEU A 279 59.72 21.23 -7.42
C LEU A 279 60.08 22.44 -6.54
N LYS A 280 59.12 23.33 -6.25
CA LYS A 280 59.32 24.49 -5.35
C LYS A 280 59.62 24.15 -3.89
N SER A 281 59.43 22.91 -3.45
CA SER A 281 59.72 22.45 -2.08
C SER A 281 61.07 21.72 -1.92
N SER A 282 61.83 21.52 -2.99
CA SER A 282 63.15 20.86 -2.96
C SER A 282 64.35 21.81 -2.73
N GLY A 283 64.09 23.12 -2.53
CA GLY A 283 65.09 24.19 -2.59
C GLY A 283 65.53 24.84 -1.28
N LYS A 284 65.71 24.09 -0.18
CA LYS A 284 66.45 24.56 1.03
C LYS A 284 66.81 23.40 1.96
N GLY A 285 68.05 23.31 2.45
CA GLY A 285 68.47 22.26 3.39
C GLY A 285 69.77 22.53 4.16
N LYS A 286 69.81 22.04 5.42
CA LYS A 286 70.92 21.76 6.37
C LYS A 286 70.30 21.71 7.79
N GLY A 287 70.56 20.79 8.73
CA GLY A 287 71.30 19.50 8.79
C GLY A 287 70.63 18.61 9.88
N LYS A 288 71.27 17.75 10.70
CA LYS A 288 72.65 17.22 10.79
C LYS A 288 72.66 15.96 11.71
N THR A 289 73.40 14.91 11.33
CA THR A 289 73.94 13.77 12.15
C THR A 289 73.05 12.88 13.05
N ASP A 290 73.04 11.58 12.68
CA ASP A 290 73.18 10.33 13.48
C ASP A 290 72.26 9.97 14.67
N GLY A 291 71.89 8.68 14.80
CA GLY A 291 71.15 8.23 15.99
C GLY A 291 70.62 6.78 16.15
N LYS A 292 70.46 5.96 15.09
CA LYS A 292 70.29 4.47 15.12
C LYS A 292 69.10 3.82 15.89
N LYS A 293 68.56 2.73 15.28
CA LYS A 293 67.71 1.61 15.80
C LYS A 293 66.18 1.82 16.03
N GLY A 294 65.36 1.07 15.28
CA GLY A 294 63.97 0.75 15.69
C GLY A 294 62.98 0.25 14.62
N LYS A 295 62.98 -1.07 14.35
CA LYS A 295 61.92 -1.93 13.73
C LYS A 295 60.44 -1.48 13.99
N THR A 296 59.39 -1.77 13.17
CA THR A 296 59.22 -2.63 11.97
C THR A 296 57.93 -2.37 11.16
N SER A 297 57.97 -2.70 9.87
CA SER A 297 56.89 -3.26 9.00
C SER A 297 55.51 -2.57 8.90
N SER A 298 55.27 -1.93 7.75
CA SER A 298 53.95 -1.73 7.15
C SER A 298 53.47 -2.99 6.41
N LYS A 299 52.19 -3.38 6.58
CA LYS A 299 51.52 -4.36 5.70
C LYS A 299 50.72 -3.64 4.61
N LYS A 300 50.96 -3.99 3.35
CA LYS A 300 50.09 -3.64 2.21
C LYS A 300 49.01 -4.73 2.06
N PRO A 301 47.76 -4.41 1.66
CA PRO A 301 46.83 -5.40 1.13
C PRO A 301 47.20 -5.80 -0.31
N PRO A 302 46.85 -7.02 -0.78
CA PRO A 302 47.26 -7.55 -2.07
C PRO A 302 46.34 -7.16 -3.25
N PHE A 303 46.77 -7.55 -4.45
CA PHE A 303 46.16 -7.27 -5.75
C PHE A 303 44.80 -7.95 -6.01
N LYS A 304 44.12 -7.45 -7.04
CA LYS A 304 42.86 -7.96 -7.61
C LYS A 304 42.94 -9.43 -8.05
N ALA A 305 41.85 -10.16 -7.87
CA ALA A 305 41.52 -11.36 -8.64
C ALA A 305 40.47 -11.04 -9.72
N SER A 306 40.45 -11.83 -10.79
CA SER A 306 39.79 -11.57 -12.08
C SER A 306 38.26 -11.74 -12.09
N ASP A 307 37.61 -10.96 -12.93
CA ASP A 307 36.21 -11.17 -13.36
C ASP A 307 35.97 -12.60 -13.89
N LYS A 308 34.87 -13.21 -13.46
CA LYS A 308 34.22 -14.30 -14.22
C LYS A 308 33.01 -13.71 -14.95
N ALA A 309 33.06 -13.76 -16.28
CA ALA A 309 32.00 -13.26 -17.14
C ALA A 309 30.65 -13.96 -16.84
N LYS A 310 29.57 -13.18 -16.81
CA LYS A 310 28.19 -13.71 -16.85
C LYS A 310 27.76 -13.91 -18.31
N PRO A 311 26.96 -14.94 -18.64
CA PRO A 311 26.49 -15.16 -20.01
C PRO A 311 25.69 -13.98 -20.57
N TYR A 312 25.93 -13.66 -21.84
CA TYR A 312 25.20 -12.64 -22.58
C TYR A 312 23.76 -13.11 -22.87
N VAL A 313 22.77 -12.34 -22.39
CA VAL A 313 21.36 -12.51 -22.75
C VAL A 313 20.97 -11.36 -23.69
N PRO A 314 20.64 -11.61 -24.97
CA PRO A 314 20.25 -10.55 -25.89
C PRO A 314 18.94 -9.88 -25.47
N LYS A 315 18.89 -8.55 -25.56
CA LYS A 315 17.67 -7.77 -25.28
C LYS A 315 16.64 -8.01 -26.39
N PRO A 316 15.33 -8.16 -26.07
CA PRO A 316 14.30 -8.31 -27.09
C PRO A 316 14.20 -7.05 -27.97
N ALA A 317 14.01 -7.26 -29.27
CA ALA A 317 14.01 -6.19 -30.26
C ALA A 317 12.90 -5.15 -30.00
N ARG A 318 13.30 -3.88 -29.90
CA ARG A 318 12.40 -2.73 -29.75
C ARG A 318 11.65 -2.52 -31.06
N LYS A 319 10.40 -2.99 -31.16
CA LYS A 319 9.53 -2.70 -32.32
C LYS A 319 9.44 -1.18 -32.52
N THR A 320 10.02 -0.71 -33.61
CA THR A 320 9.97 0.69 -34.05
C THR A 320 8.53 1.08 -34.35
N LYS A 321 8.09 2.22 -33.83
CA LYS A 321 6.81 2.82 -34.25
C LYS A 321 6.97 3.29 -35.69
N VAL A 322 6.23 2.69 -36.61
CA VAL A 322 6.08 3.25 -37.97
C VAL A 322 5.22 4.50 -37.85
N SER A 323 5.75 5.63 -38.30
CA SER A 323 5.04 6.90 -38.38
C SER A 323 4.05 6.88 -39.54
N ALA A 324 2.75 6.93 -39.25
CA ALA A 324 1.74 7.18 -40.27
C ALA A 324 1.76 8.66 -40.67
N ILE A 325 2.07 8.94 -41.93
CA ILE A 325 2.12 10.28 -42.52
C ILE A 325 0.71 10.74 -42.91
N LYS A 326 0.49 12.06 -42.89
CA LYS A 326 -0.74 12.75 -43.36
C LYS A 326 -1.20 12.25 -44.75
N GLY A 327 -2.51 12.08 -44.95
CA GLY A 327 -3.11 11.89 -46.28
C GLY A 327 -4.64 11.99 -46.33
N GLY A 328 -5.14 13.04 -46.99
CA GLY A 328 -6.49 13.31 -47.52
C GLY A 328 -7.70 12.40 -47.19
N LYS A 329 -8.78 13.04 -46.73
CA LYS A 329 -10.17 12.54 -46.92
C LYS A 329 -10.55 12.54 -48.41
N PRO A 330 -11.36 11.58 -48.87
CA PRO A 330 -12.41 11.82 -49.85
C PRO A 330 -13.80 11.85 -49.18
N ALA A 331 -14.68 12.74 -49.63
CA ALA A 331 -16.05 12.86 -49.13
C ALA A 331 -17.03 11.99 -49.94
N PRO A 332 -18.13 11.49 -49.35
CA PRO A 332 -19.19 10.81 -50.10
C PRO A 332 -19.99 11.80 -50.96
N GLN A 333 -20.28 11.40 -52.20
CA GLN A 333 -20.91 12.24 -53.21
C GLN A 333 -22.39 12.56 -52.91
N LYS A 334 -22.82 13.78 -53.29
CA LYS A 334 -24.24 14.16 -53.44
C LYS A 334 -24.56 14.17 -54.94
N GLY A 335 -25.67 13.54 -55.33
CA GLY A 335 -25.83 12.97 -56.69
C GLY A 335 -26.24 13.91 -57.84
N LYS A 336 -26.29 13.32 -59.04
CA LYS A 336 -26.96 13.83 -60.26
C LYS A 336 -27.48 12.67 -61.13
N GLY A 337 -28.74 12.76 -61.56
CA GLY A 337 -29.14 12.47 -62.96
C GLY A 337 -29.47 11.03 -63.43
N LYS A 338 -30.75 10.63 -63.27
CA LYS A 338 -31.68 10.00 -64.23
C LYS A 338 -31.24 8.95 -65.31
N ALA A 339 -32.17 7.98 -65.48
CA ALA A 339 -32.68 7.33 -66.71
C ALA A 339 -32.05 6.01 -67.19
N LYS A 340 -32.72 4.88 -66.93
CA LYS A 340 -33.88 4.39 -67.69
C LYS A 340 -34.73 3.45 -66.84
#